data_AF-A0A8T3XEE6-F1
#
_entry.id   AF-A0A8T3XEE6-F1
#
_cell.length_a   1.000
_cell.length_b   1.000
_cell.length_c   1.000
_cell.angle_alpha   90.00
_cell.angle_beta   90.00
_cell.angle_gamma   90.00
#
_symmetry.space_group_name_H-M   'P 1'
#
loop_
_entity.id
_entity.type
_entity.pdbx_description
1 polymer ?
#
loop_
_entity_poly.entity_id
_entity_poly.type
_entity_poly.pdbx_seq_one_letter_code
_entity_poly.pdbx_strand_id
1 'polypeptide(L)'
;EGKGEISMLDLLVNSLRMRPDRILVGEIRRKREAEVLFEAIHTGHSVYATVHANDTRETITRLTNPPIQIPITMLPAISMIIVQYRNRRTGIRKTFQISEILPNSETNVLLQLDIRSGKLNKISKSKSLLSTIELFTGFTENELNQSLQEKEAILKWLVKQNINEVDAVGRVMAEYYTQPEYLMKFVRNDKPLV
;
A
#
# COMPACT_ATOMS: atom_id res chain seq x y z
N GLU A 1 19.62 35.17 4.49
CA GLU A 1 18.27 34.60 4.57
C GLU A 1 18.34 33.18 4.01
N GLY A 2 17.73 32.17 4.64
CA GLY A 2 17.80 30.75 4.20
C GLY A 2 18.76 29.82 4.95
N LYS A 3 19.43 30.25 6.04
CA LYS A 3 20.38 29.40 6.81
C LYS A 3 19.72 28.34 7.72
N GLY A 4 18.43 28.05 7.56
CA GLY A 4 17.68 27.13 8.42
C GLY A 4 16.43 26.54 7.77
N GLU A 5 16.31 26.60 6.44
CA GLU A 5 15.26 25.86 5.74
C GLU A 5 15.52 24.36 5.92
N ILE A 6 14.49 23.62 6.35
CA ILE A 6 14.51 22.17 6.42
C ILE A 6 13.55 21.67 5.35
N SER A 7 14.10 21.08 4.29
CA SER A 7 13.32 20.50 3.21
C SER A 7 12.86 19.08 3.55
N MET A 8 11.90 18.56 2.79
CA MET A 8 11.50 17.15 2.87
C MET A 8 12.69 16.21 2.66
N LEU A 9 13.62 16.58 1.77
CA LEU A 9 14.83 15.83 1.51
C LEU A 9 15.71 15.74 2.76
N ASP A 10 15.88 16.84 3.49
CA ASP A 10 16.69 16.86 4.71
C ASP A 10 16.09 15.95 5.79
N LEU A 11 14.76 15.97 5.94
CA LEU A 11 14.03 15.08 6.85
C LEU A 11 14.18 13.60 6.44
N LEU A 12 14.08 13.30 5.15
CA LEU A 12 14.17 11.93 4.63
C LEU A 12 15.56 11.34 4.83
N VAL A 13 16.61 12.10 4.49
CA VAL A 13 18.01 11.71 4.71
C VAL A 13 18.30 11.53 6.20
N ASN A 14 17.81 12.43 7.05
CA ASN A 14 18.00 12.29 8.50
C ASN A 14 17.27 11.07 9.07
N SER A 15 16.05 10.80 8.59
CA SER A 15 15.25 9.65 9.04
C SER A 15 15.95 8.32 8.76
N LEU A 16 16.65 8.17 7.62
CA LEU A 16 17.40 6.94 7.30
C LEU A 16 18.51 6.62 8.31
N ARG A 17 19.06 7.63 9.00
CA ARG A 17 20.07 7.41 10.07
C ARG A 17 19.47 6.89 11.36
N MET A 18 18.15 6.99 11.52
CA MET A 18 17.42 6.55 12.71
C MET A 18 17.03 5.06 12.66
N ARG A 19 17.42 4.33 11.60
CA ARG A 19 17.05 2.93 11.36
C ARG A 19 15.53 2.67 11.45
N PRO A 20 14.70 3.39 10.67
CA PRO A 20 13.26 3.24 10.74
C PRO A 20 12.82 1.91 10.13
N ASP A 21 11.83 1.23 10.70
CA ASP A 21 11.24 0.06 10.03
C ASP A 21 10.40 0.47 8.81
N ARG A 22 9.76 1.65 8.89
CA ARG A 22 8.86 2.18 7.87
C ARG A 22 9.06 3.67 7.66
N ILE A 23 8.99 4.10 6.40
CA ILE A 23 9.05 5.51 6.02
C ILE A 23 7.75 5.87 5.31
N LEU A 24 7.10 6.95 5.76
CA LEU A 24 5.91 7.50 5.14
C LEU A 24 6.24 8.89 4.60
N VAL A 25 6.23 9.04 3.29
CA VAL A 25 6.43 10.32 2.61
C VAL A 25 5.08 10.83 2.14
N GLY A 26 4.78 12.10 2.42
CA GLY A 26 3.50 12.72 2.03
C GLY A 26 3.26 12.61 0.53
N GLU A 27 4.02 13.34 -0.28
CA GLU A 27 3.92 13.31 -1.75
C GLU A 27 5.30 13.49 -2.37
N ILE A 28 5.69 12.61 -3.29
CA ILE A 28 6.95 12.74 -4.03
C ILE A 28 6.72 13.65 -5.24
N ARG A 29 7.52 14.71 -5.37
CA ARG A 29 7.39 15.66 -6.48
C ARG A 29 8.67 15.87 -7.26
N ARG A 30 9.82 15.63 -6.64
CA ARG A 30 11.13 15.94 -7.21
C ARG A 30 12.00 14.69 -7.29
N LYS A 31 12.91 14.69 -8.27
CA LYS A 31 13.90 13.64 -8.48
C LYS A 31 14.63 13.21 -7.21
N ARG A 32 15.17 14.17 -6.46
CA ARG A 32 16.03 13.87 -5.32
C ARG A 32 15.28 13.19 -4.16
N GLU A 33 14.02 13.55 -3.95
CA GLU A 33 13.14 12.88 -2.97
C GLU A 33 12.89 11.42 -3.37
N ALA A 34 12.62 11.21 -4.67
CA ALA A 34 12.41 9.87 -5.21
C ALA A 34 13.68 9.01 -5.14
N GLU A 35 14.84 9.56 -5.50
CA GLU A 35 16.12 8.84 -5.44
C GLU A 35 16.39 8.30 -4.03
N VAL A 36 16.24 9.15 -3.01
CA VAL A 36 16.44 8.74 -1.61
C VAL A 36 15.39 7.72 -1.17
N LEU A 37 14.15 7.83 -1.67
CA LEU A 37 13.11 6.85 -1.39
C LEU A 37 13.42 5.47 -2.00
N PHE A 38 13.91 5.42 -3.24
CA PHE A 38 14.34 4.16 -3.86
C PHE A 38 15.60 3.60 -3.18
N GLU A 39 16.54 4.46 -2.76
CA GLU A 39 17.69 4.05 -1.94
C GLU A 39 17.24 3.42 -0.61
N ALA A 40 16.22 4.00 0.04
CA ALA A 40 15.64 3.46 1.26
C ALA A 40 15.05 2.05 1.03
N ILE A 41 14.30 1.86 -0.07
CA ILE A 41 13.74 0.55 -0.44
C ILE A 41 14.86 -0.47 -0.66
N HIS A 42 15.90 -0.12 -1.41
CA HIS A 42 17.03 -1.01 -1.69
C HIS A 42 17.88 -1.34 -0.46
N THR A 43 17.85 -0.51 0.56
CA THR A 43 18.51 -0.75 1.86
C THR A 43 17.62 -1.47 2.88
N GLY A 44 16.45 -1.96 2.45
CA GLY A 44 15.57 -2.83 3.25
C GLY A 44 14.47 -2.10 4.04
N HIS A 45 14.26 -0.81 3.80
CA HIS A 45 13.22 -0.04 4.47
C HIS A 45 11.88 -0.19 3.74
N SER A 46 10.79 -0.40 4.49
CA SER A 46 9.45 -0.37 3.91
C SER A 46 9.00 1.07 3.69
N VAL A 47 8.74 1.48 2.45
CA VAL A 47 8.38 2.86 2.14
C VAL A 47 6.99 3.00 1.53
N TYR A 48 6.28 4.03 1.96
CA TYR A 48 4.97 4.42 1.45
C TYR A 48 5.02 5.89 1.03
N ALA A 49 4.49 6.20 -0.15
CA ALA A 49 4.38 7.56 -0.60
C ALA A 49 3.16 7.77 -1.50
N THR A 50 2.75 9.03 -1.65
CA THR A 50 1.76 9.40 -2.66
C THR A 50 2.42 10.08 -3.86
N VAL A 51 1.77 9.96 -5.02
CA VAL A 51 2.11 10.68 -6.24
C VAL A 51 0.81 11.02 -6.95
N HIS A 52 0.75 12.21 -7.55
CA HIS A 52 -0.44 12.62 -8.28
C HIS A 52 -0.50 11.94 -9.65
N ALA A 53 -1.37 10.95 -9.83
CA ALA A 53 -1.62 10.28 -11.11
C ALA A 53 -3.06 9.76 -11.18
N ASN A 54 -3.61 9.62 -12.38
CA ASN A 54 -5.00 9.19 -12.59
C ASN A 54 -5.14 7.67 -12.73
N ASP A 55 -4.07 6.98 -13.11
CA ASP A 55 -4.03 5.52 -13.26
C ASP A 55 -2.61 4.97 -13.05
N THR A 56 -2.49 3.65 -13.11
CA THR A 56 -1.22 2.94 -12.92
C THR A 56 -0.19 3.32 -13.98
N ARG A 57 -0.60 3.47 -15.25
CA ARG A 57 0.31 3.78 -16.36
C ARG A 57 0.84 5.22 -16.27
N GLU A 58 -0.01 6.17 -15.91
CA GLU A 58 0.39 7.55 -15.63
C GLU A 58 1.35 7.59 -14.43
N THR A 59 1.10 6.79 -13.40
CA THR A 59 2.00 6.68 -12.23
C THR A 59 3.42 6.32 -12.68
N ILE A 60 3.58 5.28 -13.50
CA ILE A 60 4.88 4.88 -14.07
C ILE A 60 5.49 6.02 -14.88
N THR A 61 4.69 6.64 -15.75
CA THR A 61 5.14 7.73 -16.62
C THR A 61 5.65 8.93 -15.82
N ARG A 62 5.01 9.26 -14.70
CA ARG A 62 5.44 10.36 -13.82
C ARG A 62 6.70 10.02 -13.03
N LEU A 63 6.86 8.78 -12.61
CA LEU A 63 8.07 8.34 -11.91
C LEU A 63 9.28 8.36 -12.85
N THR A 64 9.11 7.97 -14.11
CA THR A 64 10.23 7.82 -15.06
C THR A 64 10.57 9.08 -15.86
N ASN A 65 9.68 10.05 -15.94
CA ASN A 65 9.93 11.32 -16.64
C ASN A 65 10.20 12.48 -15.67
N PRO A 66 10.82 13.58 -16.14
CA PRO A 66 10.91 14.81 -15.36
C PRO A 66 9.54 15.29 -14.86
N PRO A 67 9.44 15.83 -13.63
CA PRO A 67 10.54 16.24 -12.75
C PRO A 67 11.11 15.15 -11.83
N ILE A 68 10.62 13.90 -11.88
CA ILE A 68 11.07 12.82 -11.01
C ILE A 68 12.21 12.01 -11.67
N GLN A 69 12.00 11.49 -12.88
CA GLN A 69 13.05 10.90 -13.71
C GLN A 69 13.87 9.77 -13.04
N ILE A 70 13.19 8.79 -12.44
CA ILE A 70 13.81 7.56 -11.95
C ILE A 70 14.00 6.57 -13.10
N PRO A 71 15.16 5.87 -13.20
CA PRO A 71 15.36 4.81 -14.19
C PRO A 71 14.27 3.74 -14.12
N ILE A 72 13.75 3.33 -15.28
CA ILE A 72 12.68 2.32 -15.36
C ILE A 72 13.08 1.00 -14.68
N THR A 73 14.36 0.66 -14.70
CA THR A 73 14.95 -0.54 -14.08
C THR A 73 14.86 -0.55 -12.55
N MET A 74 14.61 0.60 -11.91
CA MET A 74 14.40 0.68 -10.46
C MET A 74 12.96 0.40 -10.05
N LEU A 75 11.98 0.53 -10.97
CA LEU A 75 10.55 0.38 -10.66
C LEU A 75 10.17 -0.94 -9.99
N PRO A 76 10.78 -2.11 -10.31
CA PRO A 76 10.46 -3.36 -9.62
C PRO A 76 10.65 -3.33 -8.09
N ALA A 77 11.36 -2.32 -7.55
CA ALA A 77 11.44 -2.10 -6.11
C ALA A 77 10.09 -1.72 -5.47
N ILE A 78 9.15 -1.15 -6.23
CA ILE A 78 7.79 -0.83 -5.76
C ILE A 78 6.90 -2.07 -5.87
N SER A 79 6.45 -2.60 -4.75
CA SER A 79 5.63 -3.81 -4.74
C SER A 79 4.19 -3.60 -5.23
N MET A 80 3.60 -2.41 -4.97
CA MET A 80 2.19 -2.15 -5.25
C MET A 80 1.91 -0.68 -5.54
N ILE A 81 1.02 -0.43 -6.50
CA ILE A 81 0.43 0.89 -6.79
C ILE A 81 -1.07 0.81 -6.51
N ILE A 82 -1.57 1.73 -5.69
CA ILE A 82 -3.00 1.90 -5.40
C ILE A 82 -3.44 3.27 -5.91
N VAL A 83 -4.38 3.28 -6.84
CA VAL A 83 -4.92 4.51 -7.44
C VAL A 83 -6.26 4.84 -6.80
N GLN A 84 -6.40 6.07 -6.30
CA GLN A 84 -7.66 6.60 -5.77
C GLN A 84 -8.34 7.50 -6.80
N TYR A 85 -9.63 7.24 -7.05
CA TYR A 85 -10.47 8.07 -7.90
C TYR A 85 -11.48 8.85 -7.06
N ARG A 86 -11.60 10.15 -7.33
CA ARG A 86 -12.64 11.01 -6.76
C ARG A 86 -13.61 11.42 -7.85
N ASN A 87 -14.87 11.04 -7.70
CA ASN A 87 -15.92 11.58 -8.55
C ASN A 87 -16.13 13.05 -8.19
N ARG A 88 -15.81 13.97 -9.11
CA ARG A 88 -15.89 15.42 -8.86
C ARG A 88 -17.32 15.91 -8.64
N ARG A 89 -18.32 15.24 -9.22
CA ARG A 89 -19.73 15.62 -9.09
C ARG A 89 -20.31 15.20 -7.74
N THR A 90 -20.02 13.97 -7.30
CA THR A 90 -20.60 13.42 -6.05
C THR A 90 -19.69 13.58 -4.84
N GLY A 91 -18.41 13.91 -5.04
CA GLY A 91 -17.40 13.97 -3.98
C GLY A 91 -16.90 12.61 -3.48
N ILE A 92 -17.56 11.50 -3.88
CA ILE A 92 -17.26 10.15 -3.42
C ILE A 92 -15.87 9.72 -3.93
N ARG A 93 -15.07 9.16 -3.02
CA ARG A 93 -13.78 8.54 -3.31
C ARG A 93 -13.91 7.03 -3.37
N LYS A 94 -13.28 6.40 -4.36
CA LYS A 94 -13.20 4.95 -4.53
C LYS A 94 -11.81 4.56 -5.00
N THR A 95 -11.31 3.41 -4.57
CA THR A 95 -10.13 2.79 -5.17
C THR A 95 -10.45 2.44 -6.62
N PHE A 96 -9.65 2.96 -7.56
CA PHE A 96 -9.82 2.76 -9.00
C PHE A 96 -9.01 1.58 -9.52
N GLN A 97 -7.75 1.48 -9.15
CA GLN A 97 -6.85 0.39 -9.56
C GLN A 97 -5.97 -0.05 -8.40
N ILE A 98 -5.71 -1.36 -8.34
CA ILE A 98 -4.63 -1.94 -7.53
C ILE A 98 -3.78 -2.76 -8.50
N SER A 99 -2.49 -2.47 -8.52
CA SER A 99 -1.55 -3.03 -9.48
C SER A 99 -0.26 -3.41 -8.80
N GLU A 100 0.41 -4.44 -9.30
CA GLU A 100 1.79 -4.77 -8.94
C GLU A 100 2.75 -4.36 -10.07
N ILE A 101 4.03 -4.19 -9.74
CA ILE A 101 5.10 -3.99 -10.73
C ILE A 101 5.88 -5.29 -10.85
N LEU A 102 6.02 -5.77 -12.07
CA LEU A 102 6.71 -7.02 -12.39
C LEU A 102 8.24 -6.78 -12.46
N PRO A 103 9.07 -7.84 -12.35
CA PRO A 103 10.53 -7.73 -12.46
C PRO A 103 11.03 -7.12 -13.78
N ASN A 104 10.26 -7.25 -14.86
CA ASN A 104 10.55 -6.62 -16.16
C ASN A 104 10.12 -5.14 -16.24
N SER A 105 9.75 -4.53 -15.11
CA SER A 105 9.25 -3.14 -14.99
C SER A 105 7.90 -2.86 -15.64
N GLU A 106 7.20 -3.90 -16.12
CA GLU A 106 5.82 -3.78 -16.58
C GLU A 106 4.86 -3.81 -15.39
N THR A 107 3.67 -3.25 -15.59
CA THR A 107 2.63 -3.22 -14.56
C THR A 107 1.57 -4.27 -14.83
N ASN A 108 1.13 -4.96 -13.77
CA ASN A 108 0.02 -5.90 -13.82
C ASN A 108 -1.13 -5.39 -12.95
N VAL A 109 -2.24 -4.97 -13.58
CA VAL A 109 -3.43 -4.48 -12.87
C VAL A 109 -4.22 -5.66 -12.32
N LEU A 110 -4.24 -5.82 -10.99
CA LEU A 110 -4.90 -6.93 -10.31
C LEU A 110 -6.40 -6.67 -10.15
N LEU A 111 -6.76 -5.45 -9.76
CA LEU A 111 -8.14 -5.03 -9.49
C LEU A 111 -8.42 -3.71 -10.19
N GLN A 112 -9.59 -3.58 -10.79
CA GLN A 112 -10.04 -2.33 -11.41
C GLN A 112 -11.52 -2.06 -11.15
N LEU A 113 -11.83 -0.81 -10.81
CA LEU A 113 -13.18 -0.34 -10.60
C LEU A 113 -13.88 -0.18 -11.94
N ASP A 114 -14.97 -0.91 -12.12
CA ASP A 114 -15.95 -0.58 -13.14
C ASP A 114 -16.84 0.55 -12.62
N ILE A 115 -16.74 1.72 -13.24
CA ILE A 115 -17.47 2.93 -12.85
C ILE A 115 -18.98 2.74 -13.05
N ARG A 116 -19.40 1.93 -14.03
CA ARG A 116 -20.82 1.72 -14.34
C ARG A 116 -21.49 0.85 -13.29
N SER A 117 -20.91 -0.31 -12.99
CA SER A 117 -21.43 -1.20 -11.95
C SER A 117 -21.07 -0.74 -10.52
N GLY A 118 -20.06 0.12 -10.39
CA GLY A 118 -19.54 0.59 -9.11
C GLY A 118 -18.76 -0.47 -8.32
N LYS A 119 -18.44 -1.62 -8.95
CA LYS A 119 -17.76 -2.77 -8.34
C LYS A 119 -16.28 -2.82 -8.73
N LEU A 120 -15.46 -3.24 -7.78
CA LEU A 120 -14.03 -3.50 -7.99
C LEU A 120 -13.86 -4.94 -8.49
N ASN A 121 -13.51 -5.09 -9.77
CA ASN A 121 -13.40 -6.39 -10.43
C ASN A 121 -11.96 -6.91 -10.40
N LYS A 122 -11.78 -8.22 -10.26
CA LYS A 122 -10.49 -8.90 -10.46
C LYS A 122 -10.18 -8.97 -11.95
N ILE A 123 -9.08 -8.36 -12.36
CA ILE A 123 -8.64 -8.28 -13.75
C ILE A 123 -7.58 -9.35 -14.05
N SER A 124 -6.62 -9.52 -13.15
CA SER A 124 -5.56 -10.52 -13.29
C SER A 124 -5.19 -11.13 -11.94
N LYS A 125 -4.45 -12.24 -11.98
CA LYS A 125 -3.81 -12.83 -10.80
C LYS A 125 -2.47 -12.15 -10.55
N SER A 126 -2.04 -12.13 -9.28
CA SER A 126 -0.70 -11.71 -8.92
C SER A 126 0.33 -12.71 -9.46
N LYS A 127 1.43 -12.17 -9.97
CA LYS A 127 2.56 -12.93 -10.53
C LYS A 127 3.85 -12.71 -9.75
N SER A 128 3.99 -11.55 -9.10
CA SER A 128 5.24 -11.15 -8.43
C SER A 128 5.07 -11.03 -6.92
N LEU A 129 4.03 -10.30 -6.49
CA LEU A 129 3.83 -9.97 -5.10
C LEU A 129 3.51 -11.22 -4.26
N LEU A 130 2.60 -12.09 -4.74
CA LEU A 130 2.26 -13.31 -4.02
C LEU A 130 3.48 -14.24 -3.88
N SER A 131 4.21 -14.47 -4.98
CA SER A 131 5.42 -15.30 -4.96
C SER A 131 6.52 -14.73 -4.07
N THR A 132 6.62 -13.40 -3.96
CA THR A 132 7.54 -12.74 -3.03
C THR A 132 7.13 -13.03 -1.58
N ILE A 133 5.85 -12.95 -1.26
CA ILE A 133 5.34 -13.26 0.08
C ILE A 133 5.58 -14.74 0.40
N GLU A 134 5.27 -15.66 -0.52
CA GLU A 134 5.55 -17.10 -0.37
C GLU A 134 7.02 -17.35 -0.04
N LEU A 135 7.94 -16.72 -0.78
CA LEU A 135 9.37 -16.86 -0.58
C LEU A 135 9.83 -16.41 0.81
N PHE A 136 9.37 -15.23 1.28
CA PHE A 136 9.84 -14.65 2.53
C PHE A 136 9.12 -15.17 3.78
N THR A 137 7.88 -15.63 3.64
CA THR A 137 7.10 -16.19 4.77
C THR A 137 7.20 -17.70 4.87
N GLY A 138 7.56 -18.39 3.76
CA GLY A 138 7.48 -19.85 3.66
C GLY A 138 6.06 -20.39 3.55
N PHE A 139 5.05 -19.53 3.41
CA PHE A 139 3.65 -19.94 3.32
C PHE A 139 3.33 -20.55 1.96
N THR A 140 2.45 -21.55 1.99
CA THR A 140 1.79 -22.09 0.79
C THR A 140 0.70 -21.15 0.29
N GLU A 141 0.32 -21.28 -0.99
CA GLU A 141 -0.80 -20.54 -1.58
C GLU A 141 -2.10 -20.72 -0.76
N ASN A 142 -2.32 -21.92 -0.20
CA ASN A 142 -3.48 -22.21 0.64
C ASN A 142 -3.45 -21.43 1.97
N GLU A 143 -2.31 -21.40 2.65
CA GLU A 143 -2.15 -20.64 3.90
C GLU A 143 -2.28 -19.14 3.67
N LEU A 144 -1.77 -18.64 2.54
CA LEU A 144 -1.93 -17.24 2.15
C LEU A 144 -3.39 -16.89 1.89
N ASN A 145 -4.10 -17.74 1.14
CA ASN A 145 -5.52 -17.58 0.90
C ASN A 145 -6.33 -17.63 2.20
N GLN A 146 -5.99 -18.53 3.11
CA GLN A 146 -6.61 -18.60 4.43
C GLN A 146 -6.35 -17.31 5.23
N SER A 147 -5.10 -16.84 5.29
CA SER A 147 -4.76 -15.59 5.97
C SER A 147 -5.49 -14.38 5.38
N LEU A 148 -5.66 -14.32 4.06
CA LEU A 148 -6.44 -13.28 3.39
C LEU A 148 -7.92 -13.34 3.75
N GLN A 149 -8.51 -14.54 3.79
CA GLN A 149 -9.92 -14.75 4.18
C GLN A 149 -10.16 -14.35 5.64
N GLU A 150 -9.24 -14.68 6.54
CA GLU A 150 -9.30 -14.29 7.95
C GLU A 150 -9.26 -12.76 8.10
N LYS A 151 -8.33 -12.09 7.42
CA LYS A 151 -8.24 -10.62 7.41
C LYS A 151 -9.48 -9.97 6.80
N GLU A 152 -10.03 -10.53 5.74
CA GLU A 152 -11.29 -10.08 5.14
C GLU A 152 -12.46 -10.21 6.13
N ALA A 153 -12.54 -11.32 6.86
CA ALA A 153 -13.56 -11.55 7.88
C ALA A 153 -13.48 -10.52 9.02
N ILE A 154 -12.27 -10.21 9.49
CA ILE A 154 -12.03 -9.18 10.52
C ILE A 154 -12.52 -7.81 10.03
N LEU A 155 -12.18 -7.41 8.80
CA LEU A 155 -12.62 -6.13 8.24
C LEU A 155 -14.15 -6.05 8.09
N LYS A 156 -14.79 -7.13 7.65
CA LYS A 156 -16.27 -7.20 7.57
C LYS A 156 -16.91 -7.12 8.95
N TRP A 157 -16.32 -7.79 9.94
CA TRP A 157 -16.79 -7.77 11.32
C TRP A 157 -16.67 -6.37 11.93
N LEU A 158 -15.56 -5.65 11.70
CA LEU A 158 -15.40 -4.25 12.13
C LEU A 158 -16.55 -3.37 11.60
N VAL A 159 -16.87 -3.49 10.31
CA VAL A 159 -17.99 -2.75 9.69
C VAL A 159 -19.33 -3.13 10.33
N LYS A 160 -19.56 -4.42 10.58
CA LYS A 160 -20.82 -4.91 11.17
C LYS A 160 -21.02 -4.43 12.61
N GLN A 161 -19.94 -4.37 13.38
CA GLN A 161 -19.94 -3.85 14.76
C GLN A 161 -19.85 -2.31 14.81
N ASN A 162 -19.88 -1.63 13.66
CA ASN A 162 -19.77 -0.18 13.54
C ASN A 162 -18.49 0.40 14.20
N ILE A 163 -17.40 -0.35 14.16
CA ILE A 163 -16.09 0.08 14.66
C ILE A 163 -15.38 0.83 13.53
N ASN A 164 -15.41 2.15 13.58
CA ASN A 164 -14.91 3.04 12.53
C ASN A 164 -13.90 4.10 13.02
N GLU A 165 -13.64 4.17 14.33
CA GLU A 165 -12.64 5.06 14.92
C GLU A 165 -11.23 4.51 14.77
N VAL A 166 -10.26 5.37 14.47
CA VAL A 166 -8.87 4.98 14.17
C VAL A 166 -8.24 4.18 15.30
N ASP A 167 -8.41 4.62 16.55
CA ASP A 167 -7.84 3.94 17.72
C ASP A 167 -8.50 2.58 17.99
N ALA A 168 -9.81 2.49 17.74
CA ALA A 168 -10.55 1.24 17.92
C ALA A 168 -10.16 0.20 16.86
N VAL A 169 -10.05 0.62 15.60
CA VAL A 169 -9.51 -0.23 14.52
C VAL A 169 -8.07 -0.63 14.83
N GLY A 170 -7.23 0.32 15.27
CA GLY A 170 -5.84 0.08 15.65
C GLY A 170 -5.72 -0.98 16.75
N ARG A 171 -6.57 -0.93 17.78
CA ARG A 171 -6.63 -1.93 18.84
C ARG A 171 -6.95 -3.32 18.30
N VAL A 172 -7.96 -3.45 17.44
CA VAL A 172 -8.34 -4.74 16.84
C VAL A 172 -7.19 -5.29 15.99
N MET A 173 -6.49 -4.45 15.23
CA MET A 173 -5.32 -4.88 14.45
C MET A 173 -4.18 -5.33 15.35
N ALA A 174 -3.89 -4.60 16.43
CA ALA A 174 -2.87 -5.00 17.41
C ALA A 174 -3.21 -6.35 18.07
N GLU A 175 -4.49 -6.57 18.39
CA GLU A 175 -4.98 -7.84 18.95
C GLU A 175 -4.83 -8.99 17.95
N TYR A 176 -5.13 -8.76 16.66
CA TYR A 176 -4.91 -9.77 15.62
C TYR A 176 -3.45 -10.22 15.52
N TYR A 177 -2.51 -9.29 15.62
CA TYR A 177 -1.08 -9.60 15.54
C TYR A 177 -0.50 -10.18 16.84
N THR A 178 -1.17 -9.98 17.99
CA THR A 178 -0.69 -10.47 19.29
C THR A 178 -1.38 -11.78 19.69
N GLN A 179 -2.71 -11.88 19.52
CA GLN A 179 -3.54 -13.02 19.91
C GLN A 179 -4.63 -13.30 18.84
N PRO A 180 -4.24 -13.82 17.66
CA PRO A 180 -5.17 -14.03 16.55
C PRO A 180 -6.33 -14.96 16.91
N GLU A 181 -6.07 -16.06 17.63
CA GLU A 181 -7.12 -17.01 18.01
C GLU A 181 -8.18 -16.41 18.94
N TYR A 182 -7.77 -15.51 19.84
CA TYR A 182 -8.68 -14.84 20.76
C TYR A 182 -9.65 -13.95 19.97
N LEU A 183 -9.11 -13.06 19.13
CA LEU A 183 -9.93 -12.19 18.28
C LEU A 183 -10.86 -12.98 17.36
N MET A 184 -10.36 -14.05 16.74
CA MET A 184 -11.14 -14.85 15.80
C MET A 184 -12.35 -15.53 16.44
N LYS A 185 -12.35 -15.78 17.76
CA LYS A 185 -13.55 -16.26 18.48
C LYS A 185 -14.69 -15.25 18.45
N PHE A 186 -14.38 -13.95 18.53
CA PHE A 186 -15.40 -12.89 18.46
C PHE A 186 -15.85 -12.67 17.03
N VAL A 187 -14.91 -12.65 16.08
CA VAL A 187 -15.20 -12.47 14.65
C VAL A 187 -16.10 -13.59 14.12
N ARG A 188 -15.82 -14.85 14.46
CA ARG A 188 -16.61 -16.02 14.00
C ARG A 188 -18.00 -16.09 14.65
N ASN A 189 -18.13 -15.67 15.91
CA ASN A 189 -19.40 -15.67 16.64
C ASN A 189 -20.17 -14.36 16.50
N ASP A 190 -19.62 -13.40 15.74
CA ASP A 190 -20.16 -12.07 15.55
C ASP A 190 -20.53 -11.34 16.85
N LYS A 191 -19.67 -11.51 17.87
CA LYS A 191 -19.81 -10.86 19.16
C LYS A 191 -18.97 -9.58 19.19
N PRO A 192 -19.39 -8.55 19.94
CA PRO A 192 -18.54 -7.40 20.21
C PRO A 192 -17.29 -7.83 20.98
N LEU A 193 -16.16 -7.20 20.68
CA LEU A 193 -14.93 -7.35 21.46
C LEU A 193 -15.19 -6.63 22.80
N VAL A 194 -15.13 -7.38 23.91
CA VAL A 194 -15.40 -6.89 25.27
C VAL A 194 -14.39 -5.82 25.66
#